data_AF-A0A6S7EDR9-F1
#
_entry.id   AF-A0A6S7EDR9-F1
#
_cell.length_a   1.000
_cell.length_b   1.000
_cell.length_c   1.000
_cell.angle_alpha   90.00
_cell.angle_beta   90.00
_cell.angle_gamma   90.00
#
_symmetry.space_group_name_H-M   'P 1'
#
loop_
_entity.id
_entity.type
_entity.pdbx_description
1 polymer ?
#
loop_
_entity_poly.entity_id
_entity_poly.type
_entity_poly.pdbx_seq_one_letter_code
_entity_poly.pdbx_strand_id
1 'polypeptide(L)'
;MAAPVAAPAPVAAPAPVAPQAAPAAASQPIVVPAAAPSAKAQALHDVVNAAGLQWVETDPDRHAQTQLRIAAAHTPVRLGRERKPVAPVSNEPLVQVETRH
;
A
#
# COMPACT_ATOMS: atom_id res chain seq x y z
N MET A 1 -19.97 -51.69 55.38
CA MET A 1 -19.26 -50.39 55.32
C MET A 1 -18.53 -50.34 53.99
N ALA A 2 -19.08 -49.66 52.99
CA ALA A 2 -18.51 -49.56 51.64
C ALA A 2 -17.87 -48.17 51.46
N ALA A 3 -16.60 -48.14 51.06
CA ALA A 3 -15.81 -46.93 50.85
C ALA A 3 -16.22 -46.23 49.53
N PRO A 4 -16.19 -44.88 49.45
CA PRO A 4 -16.62 -44.16 48.26
C PRO A 4 -15.55 -44.17 47.18
N VAL A 5 -15.99 -44.29 45.94
CA VAL A 5 -15.19 -44.32 44.72
C VAL A 5 -14.84 -42.88 44.32
N ALA A 6 -13.55 -42.61 44.13
CA ALA A 6 -13.05 -41.30 43.71
C ALA A 6 -13.34 -41.03 42.22
N ALA A 7 -13.88 -39.85 41.92
CA ALA A 7 -14.16 -39.37 40.56
C ALA A 7 -12.88 -38.81 39.89
N PRO A 8 -12.67 -38.99 38.57
CA PRO A 8 -11.52 -38.44 37.87
C PRO A 8 -11.72 -36.95 37.54
N ALA A 9 -10.67 -36.15 37.74
CA ALA A 9 -10.62 -34.73 37.39
C ALA A 9 -10.43 -34.53 35.87
N PRO A 10 -11.01 -33.47 35.26
CA PRO A 10 -10.85 -33.20 33.84
C PRO A 10 -9.45 -32.66 33.53
N VAL A 11 -8.85 -33.20 32.48
CA VAL A 11 -7.53 -32.83 31.96
C VAL A 11 -7.65 -31.53 31.16
N ALA A 12 -6.80 -30.55 31.44
CA ALA A 12 -6.75 -29.28 30.73
C ALA A 12 -6.23 -29.45 29.29
N ALA A 13 -6.95 -28.90 28.32
CA ALA A 13 -6.57 -28.90 26.91
C ALA A 13 -5.43 -27.89 26.63
N PRO A 14 -4.45 -28.22 25.75
CA PRO A 14 -3.37 -27.30 25.41
C PRO A 14 -3.89 -26.13 24.55
N ALA A 15 -3.50 -24.91 24.93
CA ALA A 15 -3.81 -23.70 24.17
C ALA A 15 -3.03 -23.65 22.84
N PRO A 16 -3.63 -23.17 21.74
CA PRO A 16 -2.97 -23.07 20.45
C PRO A 16 -1.90 -21.96 20.47
N VAL A 17 -0.69 -22.33 20.07
CA VAL A 17 0.44 -21.41 19.88
C VAL A 17 0.22 -20.59 18.60
N ALA A 18 0.28 -19.26 18.72
CA ALA A 18 0.14 -18.35 17.58
C ALA A 18 1.36 -18.44 16.64
N PRO A 19 1.19 -18.28 15.31
CA PRO A 19 2.31 -18.35 14.37
C PRO A 19 3.25 -17.15 14.54
N GLN A 20 4.54 -17.41 14.71
CA GLN A 20 5.58 -16.38 14.66
C GLN A 20 5.73 -15.84 13.23
N ALA A 21 5.69 -14.52 13.09
CA ALA A 21 5.91 -13.83 11.81
C ALA A 21 7.36 -14.02 11.33
N ALA A 22 7.52 -14.51 10.10
CA ALA A 22 8.81 -14.67 9.44
C ALA A 22 9.42 -13.30 9.09
N PRO A 23 10.76 -13.15 9.16
CA PRO A 23 11.44 -11.90 8.81
C PRO A 23 11.30 -11.59 7.31
N ALA A 24 10.89 -10.36 7.00
CA ALA A 24 10.76 -9.86 5.63
C ALA A 24 12.13 -9.79 4.95
N ALA A 25 12.25 -10.40 3.77
CA ALA A 25 13.46 -10.36 2.96
C ALA A 25 13.78 -8.92 2.52
N ALA A 26 15.04 -8.51 2.70
CA ALA A 26 15.53 -7.21 2.28
C ALA A 26 15.41 -7.04 0.76
N SER A 27 14.73 -5.98 0.32
CA SER A 27 14.58 -5.64 -1.10
C SER A 27 15.94 -5.25 -1.70
N GLN A 28 16.34 -5.93 -2.77
CA GLN A 28 17.55 -5.60 -3.51
C GLN A 28 17.30 -4.39 -4.43
N PRO A 29 18.28 -3.48 -4.60
CA PRO A 29 18.12 -2.33 -5.47
C PRO A 29 18.02 -2.76 -6.94
N ILE A 30 16.99 -2.27 -7.63
CA ILE A 30 16.79 -2.48 -9.07
C ILE A 30 17.77 -1.56 -9.82
N VAL A 31 18.69 -2.17 -10.57
CA VAL A 31 19.64 -1.44 -11.42
C VAL A 31 18.98 -1.19 -12.79
N VAL A 32 18.69 0.07 -13.11
CA VAL A 32 18.19 0.46 -14.43
C VAL A 32 19.40 0.71 -15.35
N PRO A 33 19.49 0.04 -16.52
CA PRO A 33 20.56 0.29 -17.48
C PRO A 33 20.54 1.74 -17.96
N ALA A 34 21.71 2.40 -17.96
CA ALA A 34 21.86 3.75 -18.51
C ALA A 34 21.54 3.72 -20.02
N ALA A 35 20.60 4.55 -20.46
CA ALA A 35 20.25 4.68 -21.87
C ALA A 35 21.45 5.23 -22.65
N ALA A 36 21.92 4.49 -23.67
CA ALA A 36 22.99 4.93 -24.56
C ALA A 36 22.55 6.15 -25.38
N PRO A 37 23.32 7.24 -25.43
CA PRO A 37 22.84 8.48 -26.03
C PRO A 37 23.05 8.59 -27.55
N SER A 38 22.20 9.47 -28.12
CA SER A 38 22.38 10.29 -29.33
C SER A 38 22.36 9.65 -30.73
N ALA A 39 23.06 8.54 -31.01
CA ALA A 39 23.14 8.04 -32.40
C ALA A 39 21.76 7.60 -32.97
N LYS A 40 20.92 6.97 -32.14
CA LYS A 40 19.53 6.64 -32.49
C LYS A 40 18.61 7.86 -32.58
N ALA A 41 18.89 8.91 -31.80
CA ALA A 41 18.06 10.11 -31.76
C ALA A 41 18.19 10.92 -33.05
N GLN A 42 19.40 10.98 -33.64
CA GLN A 42 19.61 11.68 -34.91
C GLN A 42 18.89 10.97 -36.08
N ALA A 43 18.94 9.64 -36.12
CA ALA A 43 18.22 8.86 -37.12
C ALA A 43 16.70 9.03 -37.02
N LEU A 44 16.17 9.20 -35.79
CA LEU A 44 14.75 9.47 -35.59
C LEU A 44 14.35 10.88 -36.05
N HIS A 45 15.21 11.89 -35.81
CA HIS A 45 14.99 13.24 -36.33
C HIS A 45 14.93 13.27 -37.87
N ASP A 46 15.79 12.51 -38.55
CA ASP A 46 15.80 12.39 -40.01
C ASP A 46 14.48 11.82 -40.55
N VAL A 47 13.97 10.75 -39.94
CA VAL A 47 12.68 10.14 -40.31
C VAL A 47 11.51 11.11 -40.08
N VAL A 48 11.51 11.84 -38.96
CA VAL A 48 10.45 12.82 -38.65
C VAL A 48 10.47 14.00 -39.62
N ASN A 49 11.67 14.47 -39.99
CA ASN A 49 11.84 15.51 -41.01
C ASN A 49 11.39 15.01 -42.40
N ALA A 50 11.75 13.78 -42.78
CA ALA A 50 11.30 13.16 -44.03
C ALA A 50 9.77 13.00 -44.12
N ALA A 51 9.09 12.86 -42.98
CA ALA A 51 7.62 12.86 -42.89
C ALA A 51 6.99 14.26 -42.93
N GLY A 52 7.80 15.33 -43.05
CA GLY A 52 7.35 16.72 -43.05
C GLY A 52 6.89 17.21 -41.66
N LEU A 53 7.31 16.53 -40.59
CA LEU A 53 6.95 16.86 -39.21
C LEU A 53 8.15 17.52 -38.51
N GLN A 54 7.86 18.35 -37.51
CA GLN A 54 8.89 19.03 -36.72
C GLN A 54 8.98 18.43 -35.31
N TRP A 55 10.15 17.92 -34.97
CA TRP A 55 10.47 17.52 -33.60
C TRP A 55 10.89 18.75 -32.79
N VAL A 56 10.30 18.96 -31.61
CA VAL A 56 10.69 20.02 -30.68
C VAL A 56 11.03 19.39 -29.32
N GLU A 57 12.30 19.46 -28.94
CA GLU A 57 12.78 18.98 -27.63
C GLU A 57 12.99 20.13 -26.65
N THR A 58 12.80 19.82 -25.36
CA THR A 58 13.15 20.74 -24.29
C THR A 58 14.64 20.62 -23.98
N ASP A 59 15.29 21.76 -23.75
CA ASP A 59 16.71 21.81 -23.36
C ASP A 59 16.99 20.86 -22.17
N PRO A 60 17.92 19.88 -22.35
CA PRO A 60 18.11 18.81 -21.38
C PRO A 60 18.72 19.33 -20.07
N ASP A 61 19.50 20.41 -20.12
CA ASP A 61 20.12 21.01 -18.95
C ASP A 61 19.07 21.73 -18.10
N ARG A 62 18.19 22.52 -18.74
CA ARG A 62 17.03 23.12 -18.07
C ARG A 62 16.07 22.09 -17.49
N HIS A 63 15.86 20.98 -18.21
CA HIS A 63 15.04 19.87 -17.72
C HIS A 63 15.68 19.23 -16.49
N ALA A 64 16.98 18.91 -16.52
CA ALA A 64 17.69 18.34 -15.39
C ALA A 64 17.67 19.28 -14.16
N GLN A 65 17.95 20.57 -14.35
CA GLN A 65 17.87 21.57 -13.28
C GLN A 65 16.47 21.67 -12.66
N THR A 66 15.43 21.57 -13.48
CA THR A 66 14.03 21.59 -13.01
C THR A 66 13.70 20.32 -12.22
N GLN A 67 14.15 19.16 -12.69
CA GLN A 67 13.96 17.89 -11.98
C GLN A 67 14.66 17.92 -10.62
N LEU A 68 15.88 18.45 -10.55
CA LEU A 68 16.60 18.63 -9.28
C LEU A 68 15.84 19.56 -8.33
N ARG A 69 15.26 20.67 -8.84
CA ARG A 69 14.45 21.59 -8.04
C ARG A 69 13.16 20.94 -7.53
N ILE A 70 12.49 20.14 -8.34
CA ILE A 70 11.28 19.40 -7.96
C ILE A 70 11.62 18.35 -6.91
N ALA A 71 12.71 17.61 -7.08
CA ALA A 71 13.16 16.60 -6.13
C ALA A 71 13.61 17.22 -4.79
N ALA A 72 14.23 18.41 -4.83
CA ALA A 72 14.59 19.17 -3.63
C ALA A 72 13.38 19.81 -2.94
N ALA A 73 12.24 19.95 -3.64
CA ALA A 73 11.01 20.43 -3.04
C ALA A 73 10.41 19.32 -2.16
N HIS A 74 10.14 19.64 -0.89
CA HIS A 74 9.50 18.73 0.04
C HIS A 74 8.09 18.34 -0.44
N THR A 75 7.85 17.03 -0.61
CA THR A 75 6.51 16.50 -0.91
C THR A 75 5.57 16.80 0.26
N PRO A 76 4.45 17.51 0.03
CA PRO A 76 3.54 17.89 1.09
C PRO A 76 3.00 16.65 1.81
N VAL A 77 3.09 16.66 3.14
CA VAL A 77 2.56 15.57 3.95
C VAL A 77 1.03 15.52 3.79
N ARG A 78 0.52 14.40 3.25
CA ARG A 78 -0.92 14.14 3.24
C ARG A 78 -1.34 13.74 4.64
N LEU A 79 -1.78 14.72 5.41
CA LEU A 79 -2.53 14.47 6.63
C LEU A 79 -3.84 13.80 6.22
N GLY A 80 -3.92 12.49 6.47
CA GLY A 80 -5.13 11.72 6.23
C GLY A 80 -6.32 12.35 6.95
N ARG A 81 -7.53 12.11 6.44
CA ARG A 81 -8.75 12.56 7.13
C ARG A 81 -8.99 11.62 8.32
N GLU A 82 -9.19 12.16 9.51
CA GLU A 82 -9.71 11.37 10.62
C GLU A 82 -11.07 10.79 10.23
N ARG A 83 -11.30 9.52 10.57
CA ARG A 83 -12.59 8.89 10.31
C ARG A 83 -13.60 9.51 11.27
N LYS A 84 -14.71 10.03 10.74
CA LYS A 84 -15.84 10.52 11.54
C LYS A 84 -16.16 9.47 12.62
N PRO A 85 -16.27 9.86 13.90
CA PRO A 85 -16.67 8.93 14.96
C PRO A 85 -18.00 8.27 14.59
N VAL A 86 -18.05 6.94 14.71
CA VAL A 86 -19.28 6.18 14.47
C VAL A 86 -20.23 6.46 15.63
N ALA A 87 -21.49 6.79 15.33
CA ALA A 87 -22.50 6.99 16.37
C ALA A 87 -22.70 5.69 17.16
N PRO A 88 -22.84 5.76 18.50
CA PRO A 88 -23.09 4.58 19.31
C PRO A 88 -24.43 3.95 18.91
N VAL A 89 -24.44 2.63 18.71
CA VAL A 89 -25.65 1.85 18.45
C VAL A 89 -26.24 1.41 19.78
N SER A 90 -27.55 1.59 19.95
CA SER A 90 -28.27 1.12 21.14
C SER A 90 -28.23 -0.40 21.22
N ASN A 91 -27.86 -0.94 22.38
CA ASN A 91 -27.84 -2.39 22.66
C ASN A 91 -29.02 -2.85 23.52
N GLU A 92 -30.07 -2.02 23.62
CA GLU A 92 -31.26 -2.39 24.36
C GLU A 92 -32.07 -3.45 23.60
N PRO A 93 -32.61 -4.46 24.30
CA PRO A 93 -33.40 -5.51 23.66
C PRO A 93 -34.65 -4.89 23.02
N LEU A 94 -34.80 -5.06 21.71
CA LEU A 94 -35.98 -4.61 20.97
C LEU A 94 -37.19 -5.43 21.42
N VAL A 95 -38.24 -4.74 21.88
CA VAL A 95 -39.51 -5.36 22.26
C VAL A 95 -40.53 -5.09 21.17
N GLN A 96 -41.09 -6.16 20.60
CA GLN A 96 -42.15 -6.07 19.60
C GLN A 96 -43.48 -5.75 20.29
N VAL A 97 -44.10 -4.64 19.91
CA VAL A 97 -45.46 -4.27 20.35
C VAL A 97 -46.42 -4.40 19.17
N GLU A 98 -47.43 -5.26 19.32
CA GLU A 98 -48.49 -5.42 18.32
C GLU A 98 -49.53 -4.32 18.51
N THR A 99 -49.54 -3.33 17.60
CA THR A 99 -50.59 -2.31 17.57
C THR A 99 -51.77 -2.81 16.75
N ARG A 100 -52.94 -2.97 17.39
CA ARG A 100 -54.20 -3.28 16.72
C ARG A 100 -54.87 -1.97 16.30
N HIS A 101 -54.95 -1.74 15.00
CA HIS A 101 -55.77 -0.66 14.42
C HIS A 101 -57.25 -1.05 14.43
#